data_AF-A0A967YJ48-F1
#
_entry.id   AF-A0A967YJ48-F1
#
_cell.length_a   1.000
_cell.length_b   1.000
_cell.length_c   1.000
_cell.angle_alpha   90.00
_cell.angle_beta   90.00
_cell.angle_gamma   90.00
#
_symmetry.space_group_name_H-M   'P 1'
#
loop_
_entity.id
_entity.type
_entity.pdbx_description
1 polymer ?
#
loop_
_entity_poly.entity_id
_entity_poly.type
_entity_poly.pdbx_seq_one_letter_code
_entity_poly.pdbx_strand_id
1 'polypeptide(L)'
;LYFRLATIAIDITPLRERQEDIPLLVNYYLGMFNKKYGKKFEKVSKKAEKILLSHPWKGNVRELKNAIERVTLLEDSTEVKPE
;
A
#
# COMPACT_ATOMS: atom_id res chain seq x y z
N LEU A 1 33.92 11.40 9.04
CA LEU A 1 32.62 11.92 8.54
C LEU A 1 31.41 11.21 9.18
N TYR A 2 31.46 9.89 9.41
CA TYR A 2 30.41 9.10 10.08
C TYR A 2 29.84 9.73 11.36
N PHE A 3 30.69 10.21 12.27
CA PHE A 3 30.27 10.85 13.53
C PHE A 3 29.51 12.18 13.38
N ARG A 4 29.60 12.86 12.23
CA ARG A 4 28.81 14.09 11.97
C ARG A 4 27.43 13.79 11.36
N LEU A 5 27.27 12.60 10.76
CA LEU A 5 26.03 12.18 10.11
C LEU A 5 25.10 11.41 11.07
N ALA A 6 25.66 10.77 12.10
CA ALA A 6 24.89 10.02 13.10
C ALA A 6 24.40 10.88 14.28
N THR A 7 24.45 12.21 14.17
CA THR A 7 24.04 13.13 15.25
C THR A 7 22.55 12.96 15.60
N ILE A 8 21.72 12.58 14.62
CA ILE A 8 20.32 12.17 14.82
C ILE A 8 20.07 10.94 13.93
N ALA A 9 19.88 9.77 14.54
CA ALA A 9 19.45 8.57 13.83
C ALA A 9 17.92 8.50 13.83
N ILE A 10 17.31 8.43 12.65
CA ILE A 10 15.88 8.18 12.50
C ILE A 10 15.72 6.73 12.09
N ASP A 11 15.14 5.92 12.98
CA ASP A 11 14.78 4.55 12.65
C ASP A 11 13.42 4.53 11.93
N ILE A 12 13.40 3.91 10.76
CA ILE A 12 12.17 3.79 9.95
C ILE A 12 11.68 2.35 10.11
N THR A 13 10.67 2.19 10.94
CA THR A 13 10.08 0.88 11.17
C THR A 13 9.44 0.34 9.88
N PRO A 14 9.58 -0.97 9.63
CA PRO A 14 8.99 -1.61 8.46
C PRO A 14 7.47 -1.63 8.56
N LEU A 15 6.81 -1.69 7.40
CA LEU A 15 5.35 -1.64 7.28
C LEU A 15 4.64 -2.78 8.04
N ARG A 16 5.31 -3.92 8.19
CA ARG A 16 4.81 -5.08 8.96
C ARG A 16 4.61 -4.76 10.46
N GLU A 17 5.36 -3.81 11.00
CA GLU A 17 5.26 -3.35 12.39
C GLU A 17 4.27 -2.16 12.50
N ARG A 18 3.75 -1.67 11.37
CA ARG A 18 2.82 -0.54 11.24
C ARG A 18 1.61 -0.90 10.37
N GLN A 19 0.97 -2.03 10.67
CA GLN A 19 -0.13 -2.56 9.85
C GLN A 19 -1.36 -1.62 9.82
N GLU A 20 -1.52 -0.80 10.85
CA GLU A 20 -2.58 0.22 10.95
C GLU A 20 -2.50 1.28 9.85
N ASP A 21 -1.31 1.51 9.27
CA ASP A 21 -1.11 2.46 8.17
C ASP A 21 -1.51 1.87 6.80
N ILE A 22 -1.63 0.54 6.69
CA ILE A 22 -1.89 -0.16 5.43
C ILE A 22 -3.22 0.31 4.80
N PRO A 23 -4.37 0.37 5.52
CA PRO A 23 -5.63 0.81 4.92
C PRO A 23 -5.55 2.26 4.39
N LEU A 24 -4.87 3.15 5.10
CA LEU A 24 -4.71 4.54 4.68
C LEU A 24 -3.85 4.64 3.41
N LEU A 25 -2.74 3.91 3.36
CA LEU A 25 -1.86 3.86 2.19
C LEU A 25 -2.56 3.26 0.98
N VAL A 26 -3.34 2.20 1.17
CA VAL A 26 -4.12 1.56 0.10
C VAL A 26 -5.12 2.55 -0.49
N ASN A 27 -5.90 3.24 0.34
CA ASN A 27 -6.86 4.25 -0.11
C ASN A 27 -6.17 5.40 -0.87
N TYR A 28 -5.02 5.85 -0.38
CA TYR A 28 -4.22 6.88 -1.05
C TYR A 28 -3.76 6.42 -2.44
N TYR A 29 -3.19 5.22 -2.56
CA TYR A 29 -2.72 4.69 -3.84
C TYR A 29 -3.87 4.38 -4.80
N LEU A 30 -4.99 3.84 -4.32
CA LEU A 30 -6.19 3.66 -5.13
C LEU A 30 -6.67 4.98 -5.72
N GLY A 31 -6.77 6.04 -4.91
CA GLY A 31 -7.15 7.36 -5.40
C GLY A 31 -6.16 7.92 -6.42
N MET A 32 -4.86 7.71 -6.21
CA MET A 32 -3.81 8.10 -7.15
C MET A 32 -3.93 7.37 -8.49
N PHE A 33 -4.11 6.06 -8.47
CA PHE A 33 -4.19 5.23 -9.67
C PHE A 33 -5.52 5.36 -10.40
N ASN A 34 -6.63 5.57 -9.68
CA ASN A 34 -7.91 5.97 -10.26
C ASN A 34 -7.76 7.22 -11.13
N LYS A 35 -7.11 8.27 -10.60
CA LYS A 35 -6.85 9.50 -11.36
C LYS A 35 -5.91 9.26 -12.54
N LYS A 36 -4.87 8.42 -12.36
CA LYS A 36 -3.86 8.16 -13.38
C LYS A 36 -4.40 7.31 -14.55
N TYR A 37 -5.22 6.32 -14.27
CA TYR A 37 -5.72 5.32 -15.24
C TYR A 37 -7.19 5.50 -15.59
N GLY A 38 -7.87 6.50 -15.05
CA GLY A 38 -9.30 6.75 -15.28
C GLY A 38 -10.23 5.70 -14.67
N LYS A 39 -9.77 4.96 -13.66
CA LYS A 39 -10.55 3.93 -12.95
C LYS A 39 -11.41 4.54 -11.85
N LYS A 40 -12.39 3.77 -11.37
CA LYS A 40 -13.36 4.18 -10.35
C LYS A 40 -13.42 3.19 -9.18
N PHE A 41 -12.28 2.73 -8.68
CA PHE A 41 -12.27 1.90 -7.47
C PHE A 41 -12.69 2.74 -6.26
N GLU A 42 -13.77 2.38 -5.59
CA GLU A 42 -14.28 3.13 -4.44
C GLU A 42 -14.04 2.42 -3.11
N LYS A 43 -13.94 1.08 -3.14
CA LYS A 43 -13.85 0.27 -1.93
C LYS A 43 -12.90 -0.90 -2.11
N VAL A 44 -12.33 -1.31 -0.98
CA VAL A 44 -11.62 -2.58 -0.83
C VAL A 44 -12.56 -3.54 -0.12
N SER A 45 -12.77 -4.73 -0.68
CA SER A 45 -13.60 -5.74 -0.03
C SER A 45 -12.98 -6.15 1.31
N LYS A 46 -13.80 -6.48 2.32
CA LYS A 46 -13.32 -6.93 3.63
C LYS A 46 -12.39 -8.14 3.56
N LYS A 47 -12.55 -8.98 2.52
CA LYS A 47 -11.65 -10.12 2.28
C LYS A 47 -10.29 -9.66 1.79
N ALA A 48 -10.24 -8.75 0.81
CA ALA A 48 -8.99 -8.17 0.33
C ALA A 48 -8.26 -7.40 1.44
N GLU A 49 -8.98 -6.62 2.25
CA GLU A 49 -8.43 -5.90 3.39
C GLU A 49 -7.74 -6.84 4.41
N LYS A 50 -8.39 -7.96 4.75
CA LYS A 50 -7.77 -8.98 5.62
C LYS A 50 -6.47 -9.54 5.04
N ILE A 51 -6.44 -9.80 3.73
CA ILE A 51 -5.23 -10.29 3.05
C ILE A 51 -4.13 -9.23 3.12
N LEU A 52 -4.45 -7.98 2.79
CA LEU A 52 -3.51 -6.86 2.83
C LEU A 52 -2.93 -6.65 4.23
N LEU A 53 -3.73 -6.81 5.30
CA LEU A 53 -3.27 -6.72 6.68
C LEU A 53 -2.42 -7.93 7.11
N SER A 54 -2.75 -9.13 6.65
CA SER A 54 -2.01 -10.36 6.99
C SER A 54 -0.68 -10.53 6.23
N HIS A 55 -0.49 -9.77 5.16
CA HIS A 55 0.68 -9.90 4.30
C HIS A 55 1.92 -9.26 4.95
N PRO A 56 3.11 -9.91 4.90
CA PRO A 56 4.30 -9.43 5.60
C PRO A 56 4.98 -8.20 4.95
N TRP A 57 4.59 -7.83 3.73
CA TRP A 57 5.14 -6.69 2.97
C TRP A 57 6.68 -6.55 3.06
N LYS A 58 7.42 -7.55 2.59
CA LYS A 58 8.90 -7.57 2.64
C LYS A 58 9.51 -6.37 1.89
N GLY A 59 8.84 -5.86 0.87
CA GLY A 59 9.21 -4.63 0.14
C GLY A 59 8.54 -3.36 0.68
N ASN A 60 7.91 -3.42 1.86
CA ASN A 60 7.21 -2.33 2.53
C ASN A 60 6.24 -1.58 1.58
N VAL A 61 6.28 -0.25 1.65
CA VAL A 61 5.43 0.66 0.87
C VAL A 61 5.59 0.47 -0.65
N ARG A 62 6.79 0.08 -1.12
CA ARG A 62 7.04 -0.13 -2.55
C ARG A 62 6.26 -1.33 -3.08
N GLU A 63 6.29 -2.43 -2.33
CA GLU A 63 5.55 -3.65 -2.69
C GLU A 63 4.05 -3.40 -2.62
N LEU A 64 3.57 -2.71 -1.57
CA LEU A 64 2.16 -2.32 -1.44
C LEU A 64 1.69 -1.50 -2.64
N LYS A 65 2.44 -0.44 -2.99
CA LYS A 65 2.13 0.40 -4.15
C LYS A 65 2.02 -0.42 -5.44
N ASN A 66 3.00 -1.29 -5.71
CA ASN A 66 3.02 -2.10 -6.93
C ASN A 66 1.85 -3.11 -6.97
N ALA A 67 1.48 -3.68 -5.82
CA ALA A 67 0.34 -4.58 -5.74
C ALA A 67 -0.97 -3.85 -6.08
N ILE A 68 -1.20 -2.68 -5.48
CA ILE A 68 -2.39 -1.86 -5.77
C ILE A 68 -2.39 -1.37 -7.22
N GLU A 69 -1.25 -0.95 -7.76
CA GLU A 69 -1.11 -0.57 -9.17
C GLU A 69 -1.53 -1.73 -10.09
N ARG A 70 -1.04 -2.94 -9.81
CA ARG A 70 -1.37 -4.13 -10.59
C ARG A 70 -2.87 -4.46 -10.52
N VAL A 71 -3.47 -4.40 -9.33
CA VAL A 71 -4.93 -4.59 -9.17
C VAL A 71 -5.69 -3.57 -10.01
N THR A 72 -5.31 -2.28 -9.94
CA THR A 72 -5.99 -1.23 -10.72
C THR A 72 -5.83 -1.37 -12.23
N LEU A 73 -4.80 -2.08 -12.71
CA LEU A 73 -4.59 -2.33 -14.13
C LEU A 73 -5.33 -3.58 -14.62
N LEU A 74 -5.43 -4.61 -13.78
CA LEU A 74 -6.03 -5.90 -14.13
C LEU A 74 -7.55 -5.90 -14.00
N GLU A 75 -8.11 -5.13 -13.08
CA GLU A 75 -9.56 -5.06 -12.87
C GLU A 75 -10.18 -3.79 -13.46
N ASP A 76 -11.38 -3.95 -14.03
CA ASP A 76 -12.30 -2.86 -14.41
C ASP A 76 -13.45 -2.70 -13.39
N SER A 77 -13.32 -3.35 -12.24
CA SER A 77 -14.35 -3.37 -11.20
C SER A 77 -14.35 -2.08 -10.37
N THR A 78 -15.45 -1.83 -9.65
CA THR A 78 -15.58 -0.70 -8.71
C THR A 78 -15.04 -1.06 -7.31
N GLU A 79 -14.70 -2.34 -7.07
CA GLU A 79 -14.33 -2.86 -5.76
C GLU A 79 -13.16 -3.85 -5.85
N VAL A 80 -12.10 -3.62 -5.06
CA VAL A 80 -10.95 -4.52 -5.00
C VAL A 80 -11.34 -5.85 -4.35
N LYS A 81 -11.25 -6.93 -5.12
CA LYS A 81 -11.53 -8.30 -4.69
C LYS A 81 -10.23 -9.10 -4.47
N PRO A 82 -10.30 -10.20 -3.71
CA PRO A 82 -9.15 -11.08 -3.45
C PRO A 82 -8.87 -12.11 -4.58
N GLU A 83 -9.57 -12.04 -5.71
CA GLU A 83 -9.41 -12.96 -6.86
C GLU A 83 -8.16 -12.60 -7.68
#